data_AF-A0A961STB1-F1
#
_entry.id   AF-A0A961STB1-F1
#
_cell.length_a   1.000
_cell.length_b   1.000
_cell.length_c   1.000
_cell.angle_alpha   90.00
_cell.angle_beta   90.00
_cell.angle_gamma   90.00
#
_symmetry.space_group_name_H-M   'P 1'
#
loop_
_entity.id
_entity.type
_entity.pdbx_description
1 polymer ?
#
loop_
_entity_poly.entity_id
_entity_poly.type
_entity_poly.pdbx_seq_one_letter_code
_entity_poly.pdbx_strand_id
1 'polypeptide(L)'
;MLSHIVVSVMLCTVSCEPAEIRVWDGDSIRLGAGHQSEAVRIFNIDAPEIEGRCTHESDLARQAKIRLAEIMHGRRVEILRQVTDRYGRTLAAIRVEGHDVGDILVSEGLARTWAGRREPWC
;
A
#
# COMPACT_ATOMS: atom_id res chain seq x y z
N MET A 1 16.41 7.34 -4.09
CA MET A 1 15.32 6.38 -4.39
C MET A 1 14.16 7.17 -4.98
N LEU A 2 13.45 6.64 -5.99
CA LEU A 2 12.26 7.32 -6.51
C LEU A 2 11.24 7.51 -5.37
N SER A 3 10.58 8.67 -5.35
CA SER A 3 9.57 8.98 -4.32
C SER A 3 8.42 7.97 -4.31
N HIS A 4 8.16 7.30 -5.44
CA HIS A 4 7.16 6.26 -5.62
C HIS A 4 7.58 5.28 -6.73
N ILE A 5 6.93 4.12 -6.78
CA ILE A 5 7.05 3.15 -7.87
C ILE A 5 5.74 3.17 -8.64
N VAL A 6 5.78 3.35 -9.96
CA VAL A 6 4.59 3.28 -10.82
C VAL A 6 4.38 1.82 -11.23
N VAL A 7 3.17 1.31 -11.05
CA VAL A 7 2.77 -0.03 -11.49
C VAL A 7 1.53 0.05 -12.36
N SER A 8 1.52 -0.70 -13.45
CA SER A 8 0.33 -0.94 -14.27
C SER A 8 -0.46 -2.09 -13.64
N VAL A 9 -1.77 -1.93 -13.53
CA VAL A 9 -2.67 -2.93 -12.93
C VAL A 9 -3.94 -3.05 -13.77
N MET A 10 -4.67 -4.13 -13.55
CA MET A 10 -6.06 -4.24 -13.99
C MET A 10 -6.96 -3.95 -12.79
N LEU A 11 -7.44 -2.71 -12.67
CA LEU A 11 -8.24 -2.27 -11.53
C LEU A 11 -9.68 -2.74 -11.72
N CYS A 12 -10.16 -3.58 -10.81
CA CYS A 12 -11.46 -4.24 -10.88
C CYS A 12 -12.43 -3.69 -9.83
N THR A 13 -13.65 -3.41 -10.29
CA THR A 13 -14.82 -3.15 -9.45
C THR A 13 -15.95 -4.05 -9.94
N VAL A 14 -16.97 -3.51 -10.61
CA VAL A 14 -17.96 -4.27 -11.39
C VAL A 14 -17.41 -4.72 -12.75
N SER A 15 -16.48 -3.95 -13.32
CA SER A 15 -15.66 -4.28 -14.48
C SER A 15 -14.19 -4.01 -14.16
N CYS A 16 -13.31 -4.48 -15.03
CA CYS A 16 -11.86 -4.35 -14.87
C CYS A 16 -11.29 -3.45 -15.96
N GLU A 17 -10.59 -2.39 -15.57
CA GLU A 17 -9.98 -1.42 -16.49
C GLU A 17 -8.47 -1.30 -16.24
N PRO A 18 -7.65 -1.09 -17.27
CA PRO A 18 -6.24 -0.77 -17.09
C PRO A 18 -6.07 0.53 -16.29
N ALA A 19 -5.17 0.53 -15.30
CA ALA A 19 -4.87 1.71 -14.50
C ALA A 19 -3.39 1.76 -14.12
N GLU A 20 -2.92 2.96 -13.78
CA GLU A 20 -1.63 3.15 -13.12
C GLU A 20 -1.82 3.48 -11.65
N ILE A 21 -1.05 2.80 -10.81
CA ILE A 21 -0.98 3.05 -9.37
C ILE A 21 0.43 3.50 -9.03
N ARG A 22 0.54 4.54 -8.20
CA ARG A 22 1.82 4.96 -7.60
C ARG A 22 1.93 4.38 -6.19
N VAL A 23 2.84 3.44 -5.98
CA VAL A 23 3.18 2.90 -4.67
C VAL A 23 4.11 3.87 -3.94
N TRP A 24 3.63 4.47 -2.86
CA TRP A 24 4.31 5.55 -2.15
C TRP A 24 5.23 5.01 -1.05
N ASP A 25 4.73 4.10 -0.23
CA ASP A 25 5.44 3.37 0.83
C ASP A 25 4.88 1.94 0.97
N GLY A 26 5.18 1.23 2.05
CA GLY A 26 4.77 -0.16 2.26
C GLY A 26 3.28 -0.37 2.62
N ASP A 27 2.52 0.70 2.86
CA ASP A 27 1.08 0.62 3.13
C ASP A 27 0.24 1.70 2.43
N SER A 28 0.84 2.55 1.61
CA SER A 28 0.18 3.68 0.97
C SER A 28 0.42 3.72 -0.54
N ILE A 29 -0.66 3.91 -1.29
CA ILE A 29 -0.67 4.08 -2.74
C ILE A 29 -1.39 5.37 -3.15
N ARG A 30 -1.21 5.79 -4.39
CA ARG A 30 -2.02 6.84 -5.03
C ARG A 30 -2.61 6.39 -6.36
N LEU A 31 -3.89 6.66 -6.53
CA LEU A 31 -4.66 6.42 -7.76
C LEU A 31 -4.88 7.73 -8.52
N GLY A 32 -4.94 7.66 -9.86
CA GLY A 32 -5.14 8.86 -10.71
C GLY A 32 -3.90 9.74 -10.79
N ALA A 33 -3.99 10.95 -11.35
CA ALA A 33 -2.85 11.83 -11.60
C ALA A 33 -3.06 13.26 -11.05
N GLY A 34 -1.96 13.96 -10.80
CA GLY A 34 -1.96 15.35 -10.35
C GLY A 34 -2.68 15.58 -9.01
N HIS A 35 -3.28 16.76 -8.87
CA HIS A 35 -3.97 17.20 -7.65
C HIS A 35 -5.26 16.43 -7.34
N GLN A 36 -5.79 15.69 -8.31
CA GLN A 36 -7.00 14.88 -8.14
C GLN A 36 -6.69 13.43 -7.73
N SER A 37 -5.41 13.13 -7.45
CA SER A 37 -5.03 11.78 -7.05
C SER A 37 -5.60 11.41 -5.67
N GLU A 38 -6.19 10.23 -5.59
CA GLU A 38 -6.68 9.67 -4.33
C GLU A 38 -5.49 9.03 -3.61
N ALA A 39 -5.24 9.47 -2.38
CA ALA A 39 -4.29 8.80 -1.48
C ALA A 39 -5.02 7.69 -0.72
N VAL A 40 -4.52 6.46 -0.83
CA VAL A 40 -5.11 5.28 -0.17
C VAL A 40 -4.08 4.69 0.79
N ARG A 41 -4.50 4.42 2.03
CA ARG A 41 -3.74 3.63 2.99
C ARG A 41 -4.42 2.28 3.21
N ILE A 42 -3.63 1.21 3.20
CA ILE A 42 -4.09 -0.14 3.50
C ILE A 42 -4.51 -0.20 4.97
N PHE A 43 -5.78 -0.50 5.21
CA PHE A 43 -6.40 -0.27 6.53
C PHE A 43 -5.98 -1.27 7.61
N ASN A 44 -5.69 -2.52 7.23
CA ASN A 44 -5.45 -3.64 8.15
C ASN A 44 -3.99 -3.79 8.58
N ILE A 45 -3.08 -2.93 8.10
CA ILE A 45 -1.64 -3.04 8.39
C ILE A 45 -0.99 -1.71 8.79
N ASP A 46 0.17 -1.84 9.41
CA ASP A 46 1.17 -0.78 9.56
C ASP A 46 2.47 -1.24 8.88
N ALA A 47 2.97 -0.46 7.94
CA ALA A 47 4.29 -0.65 7.36
C ALA A 47 5.34 0.25 8.07
N PRO A 48 6.62 -0.17 8.09
CA PRO A 48 7.71 0.66 8.54
C PRO A 48 7.91 1.90 7.67
N GLU A 49 8.42 2.98 8.27
CA GLU A 49 8.61 4.26 7.59
C GLU A 49 9.99 4.37 6.93
N ILE A 50 10.04 4.97 5.73
CA ILE A 50 11.30 5.13 4.98
C ILE A 50 12.29 6.02 5.76
N GLU A 51 11.78 7.07 6.40
CA GLU A 51 12.52 7.93 7.33
C GLU A 51 12.38 7.42 8.77
N GLY A 52 12.48 6.11 8.95
CA GLY A 52 12.41 5.42 10.23
C GLY A 52 13.50 5.83 11.23
N ARG A 53 13.30 5.48 12.49
CA ARG A 53 14.18 5.85 13.62
C ARG A 53 15.52 5.10 13.62
N CYS A 54 15.59 3.96 12.93
CA CYS A 54 16.80 3.16 12.81
C CYS A 54 16.92 2.58 11.39
N THR A 55 18.15 2.21 11.02
CA THR A 55 18.46 1.65 9.69
C THR A 55 17.60 0.42 9.37
N HIS A 56 17.32 -0.44 10.36
CA HIS A 56 16.46 -1.61 10.19
C HIS A 56 15.05 -1.23 9.72
N GLU A 57 14.42 -0.23 10.34
CA GLU A 57 13.10 0.26 9.95
C GLU A 57 13.13 0.80 8.52
N SER A 58 14.09 1.66 8.20
CA SER A 58 14.23 2.22 6.84
C SER A 58 14.46 1.17 5.77
N ASP A 59 15.25 0.13 6.06
CA ASP A 59 15.52 -0.95 5.11
C ASP A 59 14.30 -1.86 4.94
N LEU A 60 13.57 -2.14 6.01
CA LEU A 60 12.33 -2.90 5.94
C LEU A 60 11.24 -2.11 5.19
N ALA A 61 11.18 -0.79 5.35
CA ALA A 61 10.25 0.10 4.64
C ALA A 61 10.47 0.06 3.12
N ARG A 62 11.74 0.04 2.70
CA ARG A 62 12.11 -0.08 1.27
C ARG A 62 11.70 -1.43 0.72
N GLN A 63 11.94 -2.51 1.47
CA GLN A 63 11.53 -3.86 1.09
C GLN A 63 10.00 -3.97 0.97
N ALA A 64 9.25 -3.45 1.96
CA ALA A 64 7.80 -3.43 1.95
C ALA A 64 7.25 -2.68 0.72
N LYS A 65 7.80 -1.50 0.40
CA LYS A 65 7.42 -0.70 -0.77
C LYS A 65 7.68 -1.45 -2.09
N ILE A 66 8.86 -2.03 -2.25
CA ILE A 66 9.22 -2.80 -3.46
C ILE A 66 8.28 -3.99 -3.59
N ARG A 67 8.06 -4.72 -2.49
CA ARG A 67 7.22 -5.90 -2.49
C ARG A 67 5.76 -5.59 -2.81
N LEU A 68 5.21 -4.51 -2.24
CA LEU A 68 3.87 -4.04 -2.58
C LEU A 68 3.75 -3.76 -4.09
N ALA A 69 4.75 -3.11 -4.70
CA ALA A 69 4.77 -2.89 -6.14
C ALA A 69 4.82 -4.20 -6.94
N GLU A 70 5.66 -5.17 -6.54
CA GLU A 70 5.76 -6.48 -7.19
C GLU A 70 4.47 -7.30 -7.11
N ILE A 71 3.78 -7.26 -5.96
CA ILE A 71 2.51 -7.95 -5.77
C ILE A 71 1.48 -7.36 -6.74
N MET A 72 1.40 -6.03 -6.85
CA MET A 72 0.38 -5.36 -7.65
C MET A 72 0.65 -5.37 -9.16
N HIS A 73 1.90 -5.26 -9.59
CA HIS A 73 2.25 -5.02 -10.98
C HIS A 73 1.75 -6.12 -11.94
N GLY A 74 1.01 -5.71 -12.97
CA GLY A 74 0.46 -6.58 -14.01
C GLY A 74 -0.71 -7.46 -13.56
N ARG A 75 -1.26 -7.24 -12.35
CA ARG A 75 -2.29 -8.10 -11.76
C ARG A 75 -3.64 -7.40 -11.60
N ARG A 76 -4.66 -8.20 -11.35
CA ARG A 76 -6.01 -7.74 -10.98
C ARG A 76 -5.99 -7.20 -9.56
N VAL A 77 -6.44 -5.95 -9.40
CA VAL A 77 -6.47 -5.24 -8.12
C VAL A 77 -7.89 -4.83 -7.81
N GLU A 78 -8.35 -5.07 -6.58
CA GLU A 78 -9.60 -4.55 -6.04
C GLU A 78 -9.27 -3.64 -4.85
N ILE A 79 -9.94 -2.48 -4.79
CA ILE A 79 -9.75 -1.51 -3.70
C ILE A 79 -11.09 -1.32 -2.99
N LEU A 80 -11.20 -1.95 -1.82
CA LEU A 80 -12.39 -1.97 -0.98
C LEU A 80 -12.32 -0.82 0.02
N ARG A 81 -12.79 0.35 -0.41
CA ARG A 81 -12.76 1.60 0.36
C ARG A 81 -13.71 1.54 1.56
N GLN A 82 -13.28 2.05 2.71
CA GLN A 82 -14.07 2.05 3.94
C GLN A 82 -14.40 3.46 4.42
N VAL A 83 -13.38 4.23 4.82
CA VAL A 83 -13.54 5.54 5.46
C VAL A 83 -12.38 6.45 5.09
N THR A 84 -12.57 7.76 5.17
CA THR A 84 -11.49 8.75 5.03
C THR A 84 -10.90 9.07 6.40
N ASP A 85 -9.58 9.02 6.53
CA ASP A 85 -8.89 9.42 7.76
C ASP A 85 -8.80 10.94 7.93
N ARG A 86 -8.34 11.40 9.10
CA ARG A 86 -8.19 12.83 9.41
C ARG A 86 -7.22 13.59 8.51
N TYR A 87 -6.40 12.88 7.74
CA TYR A 87 -5.42 13.44 6.80
C TYR A 87 -5.95 13.45 5.36
N GLY A 88 -7.20 13.04 5.15
CA GLY A 88 -7.82 12.97 3.83
C GLY A 88 -7.44 11.74 3.01
N ARG A 89 -6.81 10.72 3.60
CA ARG A 89 -6.52 9.45 2.92
C ARG A 89 -7.72 8.52 3.02
N THR A 90 -8.02 7.81 1.94
CA THR A 90 -8.97 6.69 1.98
C THR A 90 -8.32 5.51 2.68
N LEU A 91 -8.94 4.99 3.74
CA LEU A 91 -8.61 3.69 4.32
C LEU A 91 -9.33 2.61 3.52
N ALA A 92 -8.59 1.64 2.99
CA ALA A 92 -9.13 0.57 2.16
C ALA A 92 -8.45 -0.76 2.42
N ALA A 93 -9.17 -1.87 2.20
CA ALA A 93 -8.53 -3.16 1.95
C ALA A 93 -8.11 -3.20 0.47
N ILE A 94 -6.95 -3.78 0.18
CA ILE A 94 -6.50 -4.00 -1.19
C ILE A 94 -6.39 -5.50 -1.41
N ARG A 95 -7.08 -6.00 -2.43
CA ARG A 95 -6.94 -7.39 -2.87
C ARG A 95 -6.23 -7.46 -4.21
N VAL A 96 -5.34 -8.43 -4.34
CA VAL A 96 -4.64 -8.76 -5.58
C VAL A 96 -4.91 -10.22 -5.91
N GLU A 97 -5.46 -10.48 -7.09
CA GLU A 97 -5.89 -11.83 -7.49
C GLU A 97 -6.73 -12.52 -6.40
N GLY A 98 -7.65 -11.77 -5.78
CA GLY A 98 -8.54 -12.25 -4.71
C GLY A 98 -7.92 -12.36 -3.31
N HIS A 99 -6.62 -12.12 -3.14
CA HIS A 99 -5.92 -12.23 -1.85
C HIS A 99 -5.69 -10.86 -1.22
N ASP A 100 -5.85 -10.73 0.10
CA ASP A 100 -5.58 -9.48 0.81
C ASP A 100 -4.07 -9.18 0.82
N VAL A 101 -3.69 -8.01 0.29
CA VAL A 101 -2.29 -7.60 0.18
C VAL A 101 -1.67 -7.29 1.53
N GLY A 102 -2.46 -6.75 2.47
CA GLY A 102 -2.00 -6.51 3.83
C GLY A 102 -1.58 -7.82 4.51
N ASP A 103 -2.41 -8.85 4.40
CA ASP A 103 -2.11 -10.17 4.97
C ASP A 103 -0.86 -10.81 4.34
N ILE A 104 -0.66 -10.64 3.02
CA ILE A 104 0.57 -11.09 2.34
C ILE A 104 1.80 -10.40 2.95
N LEU A 105 1.79 -9.06 3.04
CA LEU A 105 2.91 -8.29 3.59
C LEU A 105 3.20 -8.64 5.06
N VAL A 106 2.17 -8.89 5.86
CA VAL A 106 2.33 -9.35 7.25
C VAL A 106 2.96 -10.74 7.29
N SER A 107 2.49 -11.67 6.47
CA SER A 107 3.03 -13.04 6.43
C SER A 107 4.50 -13.09 5.99
N GLU A 108 4.92 -12.13 5.17
CA GLU A 108 6.30 -11.97 4.69
C GLU A 108 7.18 -11.16 5.67
N GLY A 109 6.62 -10.69 6.79
CA GLY A 109 7.35 -9.92 7.81
C GLY A 109 7.66 -8.48 7.41
N LEU A 110 6.97 -7.94 6.41
CA LEU A 110 7.18 -6.60 5.85
C LEU A 110 6.21 -5.55 6.40
N ALA A 111 5.17 -5.98 7.10
CA ALA A 111 4.20 -5.14 7.79
C ALA A 111 3.73 -5.83 9.08
N ARG A 112 3.04 -5.10 9.94
CA ARG A 112 2.32 -5.63 11.11
C ARG A 112 0.82 -5.46 10.91
N THR A 113 0.02 -6.35 11.49
CA THR A 113 -1.42 -6.13 11.58
C THR A 113 -1.70 -4.86 12.40
N TRP A 114 -2.60 -4.02 11.91
CA TRP A 114 -2.95 -2.77 12.59
C TRP A 114 -3.64 -3.05 13.94
N ALA A 115 -2.99 -2.67 15.04
CA ALA A 115 -3.48 -2.88 16.40
C ALA A 115 -4.15 -1.63 17.02
N GLY A 116 -4.53 -0.64 16.20
CA GLY A 116 -5.11 0.63 16.65
C GLY A 116 -4.07 1.72 16.99
N ARG A 117 -2.78 1.40 16.95
CA ARG A 117 -1.68 2.35 17.10
C ARG A 117 -0.44 1.86 16.34
N ARG A 118 0.45 2.79 16.00
CA ARG A 118 1.78 2.45 15.51
C ARG A 118 2.64 1.86 16.61
N GLU A 119 3.41 0.86 16.25
CA GLU A 119 4.38 0.22 17.13
C GLU A 119 5.81 0.50 16.63
N PRO A 120 6.81 0.50 17.52
CA PRO A 120 8.18 0.76 17.10
C PRO A 120 8.76 -0.44 16.31
N TRP A 121 9.54 -0.13 15.28
CA TRP A 121 10.29 -1.08 14.44
C TRP A 121 11.74 -1.25 14.89
N CYS A 122 12.16 -0.40 15.81
CA CYS A 122 13.35 -0.53 16.65
C CYS A 122 12.86 -0.96 18.05
#